data_AF-A0A3S5DDS5-F1
#
_entry.id   AF-A0A3S5DDS5-F1
#
_cell.length_a   1.000
_cell.length_b   1.000
_cell.length_c   1.000
_cell.angle_alpha   90.00
_cell.angle_beta   90.00
_cell.angle_gamma   90.00
#
_symmetry.space_group_name_H-M   'P 1'
#
loop_
_entity.id
_entity.type
_entity.pdbx_description
1 polymer ?
#
loop_
_entity_poly.entity_id
_entity_poly.type
_entity_poly.pdbx_seq_one_letter_code
_entity_poly.pdbx_strand_id
1 'polypeptide(L)'
;MMAEMGSAYRKEEGGIYSWMNNSVGPRYAFIGTFMWFSSYVIWMVSTAAKIWVPFSTFVFGADMTQHWRIAGLEPTQVVGLLAVGWMILVTCVAARGINKIARITAVGGIAVMCLNLVLLLVSVAILLLNGGHFAQRD
;
A
#
# COMPACT_ATOMS: atom_id res chain seq x y z
N MET A 1 11.69 -18.57 10.30
CA MET A 1 12.67 -17.75 9.56
C MET A 1 12.63 -16.24 9.84
N MET A 2 11.71 -15.41 9.31
CA MET A 2 11.75 -13.95 9.59
C MET A 2 11.58 -13.60 11.08
N ALA A 3 10.76 -14.36 11.81
CA ALA A 3 10.64 -14.22 13.27
C ALA A 3 11.89 -14.67 14.05
N GLU A 4 12.62 -15.68 13.55
CA GLU A 4 13.84 -16.18 14.19
C GLU A 4 15.01 -15.21 13.99
N MET A 5 15.21 -14.73 12.75
CA MET A 5 16.21 -13.69 12.46
C MET A 5 15.90 -12.38 13.19
N GLY A 6 14.62 -12.01 13.30
CA GLY A 6 14.21 -10.85 14.10
C GLY A 6 14.43 -10.99 15.61
N SER A 7 14.34 -12.21 16.14
CA SER A 7 14.64 -12.48 17.56
C SER A 7 16.13 -12.62 17.86
N ALA A 8 16.91 -13.21 16.95
CA ALA A 8 18.35 -13.46 17.10
C ALA A 8 19.17 -12.16 17.03
N TYR A 9 18.73 -11.19 16.23
CA TYR A 9 19.42 -9.92 16.00
C TYR A 9 18.68 -8.72 16.62
N ARG A 10 17.96 -8.94 17.73
CA ARG A 10 17.16 -7.92 18.43
C ARG A 10 17.97 -6.70 18.95
N LYS A 11 19.31 -6.79 18.95
CA LYS A 11 20.25 -5.75 19.40
C LYS A 11 20.97 -5.02 18.25
N GLU A 12 20.81 -5.43 17.00
CA GLU A 12 21.42 -4.74 15.86
C GLU A 12 20.42 -3.75 15.24
N GLU A 13 20.76 -2.46 15.24
CA GLU A 13 19.90 -1.38 14.73
C GLU A 13 19.71 -1.41 13.19
N GLY A 14 20.37 -2.34 12.48
CA GLY A 14 20.41 -2.41 11.02
C GLY A 14 19.23 -3.12 10.33
N GLY A 15 18.27 -3.66 11.09
CA GLY A 15 17.07 -4.30 10.54
C GLY A 15 17.35 -5.42 9.53
N ILE A 16 16.66 -5.39 8.37
CA ILE A 16 16.76 -6.41 7.30
C ILE A 16 18.19 -6.53 6.75
N TYR A 17 18.92 -5.42 6.66
CA TYR A 17 20.30 -5.42 6.17
C TYR A 17 21.24 -6.17 7.14
N SER A 18 21.08 -5.96 8.45
CA SER A 18 21.90 -6.61 9.48
C SER A 18 21.76 -8.13 9.46
N TRP A 19 20.53 -8.63 9.35
CA TRP A 19 20.26 -10.07 9.32
C TRP A 19 20.83 -10.72 8.06
N MET A 20 20.72 -10.02 6.94
CA MET A 20 21.15 -10.50 5.63
C MET A 20 22.67 -10.42 5.48
N ASN A 21 23.32 -9.42 6.08
CA ASN A 21 24.78 -9.32 6.14
C ASN A 21 25.39 -10.47 6.94
N ASN A 22 24.83 -10.77 8.12
CA ASN A 22 25.32 -11.87 8.95
C ASN A 22 24.96 -13.26 8.39
N SER A 23 23.90 -13.40 7.59
CA SER A 23 23.47 -14.71 7.07
C SER A 23 24.03 -15.04 5.68
N VAL A 24 24.19 -14.06 4.80
CA VAL A 24 24.49 -14.27 3.36
C VAL A 24 25.70 -13.47 2.88
N GLY A 25 26.25 -12.61 3.75
CA GLY A 25 27.40 -11.74 3.46
C GLY A 25 27.02 -10.37 2.87
N PRO A 26 27.93 -9.39 2.93
CA PRO A 26 27.65 -7.98 2.67
C PRO A 26 27.23 -7.68 1.22
N ARG A 27 27.77 -8.40 0.24
CA ARG A 27 27.43 -8.18 -1.18
C ARG A 27 25.97 -8.53 -1.48
N TYR A 28 25.50 -9.67 -0.98
CA TYR A 28 24.12 -10.11 -1.19
C TYR A 28 23.13 -9.30 -0.34
N ALA A 29 23.53 -8.90 0.88
CA ALA A 29 22.73 -8.02 1.72
C ALA A 29 22.48 -6.64 1.07
N PHE A 30 23.50 -6.07 0.44
CA PHE A 30 23.35 -4.82 -0.30
C PHE A 30 22.40 -4.96 -1.50
N ILE A 31 22.60 -5.99 -2.33
CA ILE A 31 21.74 -6.25 -3.51
C ILE A 31 20.30 -6.48 -3.07
N GLY A 32 20.06 -7.28 -2.04
CA GLY A 32 18.71 -7.56 -1.53
C GLY A 32 18.02 -6.31 -0.99
N THR A 33 18.74 -5.48 -0.22
CA THR A 33 18.18 -4.24 0.32
C THR A 33 17.91 -3.22 -0.78
N PHE A 34 18.77 -3.13 -1.79
CA PHE A 34 18.57 -2.27 -2.95
C PHE A 34 17.36 -2.72 -3.79
N MET A 35 17.25 -4.02 -4.07
CA MET A 35 16.11 -4.58 -4.79
C MET A 35 14.80 -4.35 -4.05
N TRP A 36 14.80 -4.50 -2.72
CA TRP A 36 13.66 -4.19 -1.87
C TRP A 36 13.27 -2.71 -1.95
N PHE A 37 14.25 -1.80 -1.90
CA PHE A 37 14.02 -0.37 -2.07
C PHE A 37 13.42 -0.04 -3.45
N SER A 38 13.96 -0.59 -4.54
CA SER A 38 13.41 -0.39 -5.89
C SER A 38 11.97 -0.92 -6.02
N SER A 39 11.67 -2.08 -5.43
CA SER A 39 10.31 -2.63 -5.39
C SER A 39 9.36 -1.69 -4.63
N TYR A 40 9.83 -1.10 -3.53
CA TYR A 40 9.03 -0.17 -2.73
C TYR A 40 8.68 1.11 -3.50
N VAL A 41 9.59 1.62 -4.34
CA VAL A 41 9.32 2.78 -5.21
C VAL A 41 8.20 2.45 -6.21
N ILE A 42 8.26 1.28 -6.86
CA ILE A 42 7.21 0.84 -7.80
C ILE A 42 5.87 0.68 -7.07
N TRP A 43 5.91 0.09 -5.86
CA TRP A 43 4.72 -0.09 -5.03
C TRP A 43 4.08 1.25 -4.62
N MET A 44 4.87 2.26 -4.30
CA MET A 44 4.40 3.61 -4.00
C MET A 44 3.65 4.24 -5.18
N VAL A 45 4.18 4.11 -6.40
CA VAL A 45 3.52 4.62 -7.62
C VAL A 45 2.19 3.91 -7.87
N SER A 46 2.15 2.58 -7.74
CA SER A 46 0.91 1.80 -7.88
C SER A 46 -0.13 2.16 -6.82
N THR A 47 0.31 2.41 -5.58
CA THR A 47 -0.58 2.79 -4.48
C THR A 47 -1.15 4.20 -4.68
N ALA A 48 -0.34 5.15 -5.15
CA ALA A 48 -0.81 6.50 -5.46
C ALA A 48 -1.95 6.48 -6.49
N ALA A 49 -1.84 5.68 -7.55
CA ALA A 49 -2.90 5.54 -8.55
C ALA A 49 -4.21 5.02 -7.92
N LYS A 50 -4.14 4.05 -7.00
CA LYS A 50 -5.32 3.53 -6.28
C LYS A 50 -5.97 4.56 -5.34
N ILE A 51 -5.24 5.59 -4.91
CA ILE A 51 -5.78 6.69 -4.11
C ILE A 51 -6.40 7.75 -5.03
N TRP A 52 -5.71 8.09 -6.12
CA TRP A 52 -6.14 9.13 -7.05
C TRP A 52 -7.38 8.76 -7.86
N VAL A 53 -7.54 7.51 -8.28
CA VAL A 53 -8.70 7.09 -9.08
C VAL A 53 -10.04 7.26 -8.31
N PRO A 54 -10.20 6.74 -7.07
CA PRO A 54 -11.40 6.99 -6.28
C PRO A 54 -11.55 8.45 -5.88
N PHE A 55 -10.45 9.16 -5.58
CA PHE A 55 -10.49 10.58 -5.25
C PHE A 55 -11.01 11.42 -6.43
N SER A 56 -10.53 11.14 -7.64
CA SER A 56 -10.99 11.76 -8.88
C SER A 56 -12.48 11.48 -9.11
N THR A 57 -12.89 10.22 -8.92
CA THR A 57 -14.30 9.83 -9.04
C THR A 57 -15.19 10.51 -8.00
N PHE A 58 -14.71 10.69 -6.77
CA PHE A 58 -15.43 11.40 -5.71
C PHE A 58 -15.60 12.90 -6.00
N VAL A 59 -14.57 13.55 -6.55
CA VAL A 59 -14.58 15.00 -6.81
C VAL A 59 -15.30 15.34 -8.12
N PHE A 60 -15.09 14.55 -9.18
CA PHE A 60 -15.58 14.84 -10.53
C PHE A 60 -16.76 13.98 -10.96
N GLY A 61 -17.21 13.02 -10.14
CA GLY A 61 -18.33 12.14 -10.44
C GLY A 61 -18.06 11.08 -11.51
N ALA A 62 -16.85 11.04 -12.07
CA ALA A 62 -16.39 10.10 -13.08
C ALA A 62 -14.88 9.87 -12.95
N ASP A 63 -14.40 8.71 -13.43
CA ASP A 63 -12.96 8.44 -13.53
C ASP A 63 -12.34 9.35 -14.60
N MET A 64 -11.87 10.51 -14.15
CA MET A 64 -11.16 11.45 -15.01
C MET A 64 -9.66 11.14 -15.12
N THR A 65 -9.14 10.18 -14.35
CA THR A 65 -7.73 9.76 -14.41
C THR A 65 -7.35 9.14 -15.75
N GLN A 66 -8.32 8.56 -16.47
CA GLN A 66 -8.16 8.09 -17.85
C GLN A 66 -8.42 9.17 -18.92
N HIS A 67 -9.00 10.31 -18.56
CA HIS A 67 -9.45 11.35 -19.50
C HIS A 67 -8.68 12.67 -19.39
N TRP A 68 -7.87 12.85 -18.33
CA TRP A 68 -7.02 14.03 -18.14
C TRP A 68 -5.89 14.09 -19.17
N ARG A 69 -6.20 14.69 -20.32
CA ARG A 69 -5.22 15.17 -21.30
C ARG A 69 -4.86 16.60 -20.96
N ILE A 70 -4.04 16.79 -19.94
CA ILE A 70 -3.51 18.12 -19.62
C ILE A 70 -2.28 18.34 -20.50
N ALA A 71 -2.31 19.40 -21.32
CA ALA A 71 -1.17 19.86 -22.14
C ALA A 71 -0.55 18.83 -23.11
N GLY A 72 -1.37 17.92 -23.67
CA GLY A 72 -0.92 16.94 -24.68
C GLY A 72 -0.18 15.71 -24.12
N LEU A 73 -0.10 15.57 -22.81
CA LEU A 73 0.50 14.40 -22.14
C LEU A 73 -0.49 13.22 -22.11
N GLU A 74 0.05 12.00 -22.18
CA GLU A 74 -0.78 10.81 -22.02
C GLU A 74 -1.33 10.73 -20.58
N PRO A 75 -2.54 10.16 -20.39
CA PRO A 75 -3.14 9.99 -19.07
C PRO A 75 -2.21 9.29 -18.07
N THR A 76 -1.41 8.33 -18.54
CA THR A 76 -0.41 7.61 -17.76
C THR A 76 0.70 8.53 -17.21
N GLN A 77 1.12 9.53 -18.00
CA GLN A 77 2.15 10.49 -17.61
C GLN A 77 1.61 11.50 -16.59
N VAL A 78 0.35 11.93 -16.74
CA VAL A 78 -0.32 12.83 -15.77
C VAL A 78 -0.50 12.14 -14.43
N VAL A 79 -0.95 10.88 -14.42
CA VAL A 79 -1.04 10.06 -13.20
C VAL A 79 0.34 9.84 -12.58
N GLY A 80 1.37 9.62 -13.39
CA GLY A 80 2.75 9.52 -12.92
C GLY A 80 3.22 10.78 -12.20
N LEU A 81 2.92 11.96 -12.74
CA LEU A 81 3.28 13.25 -12.12
C LEU A 81 2.54 13.48 -10.80
N LEU A 82 1.25 13.14 -10.75
CA LEU A 82 0.45 13.17 -9.52
C LEU A 82 0.97 12.18 -8.47
N ALA A 83 1.45 11.01 -8.90
CA ALA A 83 2.09 10.03 -8.01
C ALA A 83 3.41 10.56 -7.42
N VAL A 84 4.21 11.29 -8.21
CA VAL A 84 5.42 11.96 -7.71
C VAL A 84 5.06 13.02 -6.66
N GLY A 85 4.06 13.87 -6.94
CA GLY A 85 3.57 14.85 -5.97
C GLY A 85 3.07 14.21 -4.67
N TRP A 86 2.36 13.08 -4.79
CA TRP A 86 1.93 12.29 -3.64
C TRP A 86 3.10 11.71 -2.84
N MET A 87 4.11 11.15 -3.50
CA MET A 87 5.32 10.64 -2.81
C MET A 87 6.02 11.74 -2.01
N ILE A 88 6.14 12.96 -2.55
CA ILE A 88 6.72 14.10 -1.83
C ILE A 88 5.89 14.42 -0.59
N LEU A 89 4.56 14.46 -0.72
CA LEU A 89 3.65 14.69 0.40
C LEU A 89 3.81 13.63 1.50
N VAL A 90 3.75 12.35 1.13
CA VAL A 90 3.92 11.22 2.06
C VAL A 90 5.29 11.29 2.75
N THR A 91 6.34 11.60 2.00
CA THR A 91 7.70 11.76 2.55
C THR A 91 7.77 12.91 3.54
N CYS A 92 7.13 14.04 3.24
CA CYS A 92 7.06 15.19 4.14
C CYS A 92 6.25 14.88 5.42
N VAL A 93 5.13 14.15 5.30
CA VAL A 93 4.36 13.67 6.44
C VAL A 93 5.19 12.69 7.27
N ALA A 94 5.94 11.79 6.63
CA ALA A 94 6.82 10.85 7.30
C ALA A 94 7.94 11.57 8.09
N ALA A 95 8.50 12.63 7.52
CA ALA A 95 9.53 13.45 8.16
C ALA A 95 9.03 14.20 9.42
N ARG A 96 7.72 14.42 9.57
CA ARG A 96 7.12 15.10 10.74
C ARG A 96 6.95 14.19 11.98
N GLY A 97 7.37 12.92 11.90
CA GLY A 97 7.53 12.04 13.06
C GLY A 97 6.56 10.86 13.11
N ILE A 98 7.10 9.70 13.51
CA ILE A 98 6.44 8.39 13.49
C ILE A 98 5.21 8.32 14.42
N ASN A 99 5.19 9.04 15.53
CA ASN A 99 4.09 8.98 16.50
C ASN A 99 2.74 9.40 15.89
N LYS A 100 2.74 10.38 14.97
CA LYS A 100 1.51 10.80 14.28
C LYS A 100 1.07 9.78 13.24
N ILE A 101 2.03 9.18 12.54
CA ILE A 101 1.78 8.13 11.54
C ILE A 101 1.15 6.92 12.22
N ALA A 102 1.72 6.46 13.34
CA ALA A 102 1.21 5.32 14.09
C ALA A 102 -0.25 5.50 14.52
N ARG A 103 -0.64 6.72 14.96
CA ARG A 103 -2.02 7.01 15.34
C ARG A 103 -2.98 6.98 14.14
N ILE A 104 -2.57 7.56 13.00
CA ILE A 104 -3.37 7.54 11.76
C ILE A 104 -3.51 6.10 11.25
N THR A 105 -2.42 5.34 11.25
CA THR A 105 -2.41 3.92 10.86
C THR A 105 -3.29 3.07 11.78
N ALA A 106 -3.29 3.32 13.09
CA ALA A 106 -4.17 2.61 14.02
C ALA A 106 -5.66 2.87 13.71
N VAL A 107 -6.04 4.14 13.49
CA VAL A 107 -7.42 4.50 13.11
C VAL A 107 -7.79 3.89 11.76
N GLY A 108 -6.91 3.98 10.77
CA GLY A 108 -7.10 3.35 9.46
C GLY A 108 -7.26 1.83 9.56
N GLY A 109 -6.45 1.17 10.38
CA GLY A 109 -6.54 -0.27 10.63
C GLY A 109 -7.86 -0.69 11.26
N ILE A 110 -8.35 0.06 12.25
CA ILE A 110 -9.67 -0.17 12.85
C ILE A 110 -10.77 0.01 11.80
N ALA A 111 -10.69 1.06 10.98
CA ALA A 111 -11.66 1.28 9.91
C ALA A 111 -11.69 0.11 8.91
N VAL A 112 -10.53 -0.38 8.48
CA VAL A 112 -10.44 -1.55 7.57
C VAL A 112 -10.98 -2.82 8.23
N MET A 113 -10.73 -3.04 9.53
CA MET A 113 -11.32 -4.18 10.24
C MET A 113 -12.85 -4.08 10.30
N CYS A 114 -13.40 -2.91 10.63
CA CYS A 114 -14.84 -2.70 10.63
C CYS A 114 -15.46 -2.94 9.25
N LEU A 115 -14.80 -2.46 8.19
CA LEU A 115 -15.26 -2.64 6.81
C LEU A 115 -15.29 -4.12 6.43
N ASN A 116 -14.25 -4.88 6.79
CA ASN A 116 -14.22 -6.34 6.59
C ASN A 116 -15.29 -7.06 7.42
N LEU A 117 -15.53 -6.64 8.66
CA LEU A 117 -16.57 -7.22 9.51
C LEU A 117 -17.97 -7.03 8.90
N VAL A 118 -18.27 -5.82 8.44
CA VAL A 118 -19.53 -5.52 7.75
C VAL A 118 -19.67 -6.35 6.49
N LEU A 119 -18.61 -6.45 5.67
CA LEU A 119 -18.60 -7.29 4.48
C LEU A 119 -18.91 -8.75 4.82
N LEU A 120 -18.27 -9.31 5.85
CA LEU A 120 -18.49 -10.69 6.28
C LEU A 120 -19.93 -10.90 6.75
N LEU A 121 -20.46 -9.99 7.58
CA LEU A 121 -21.85 -10.05 8.05
C LEU A 121 -22.85 -9.97 6.89
N VAL A 122 -22.63 -9.08 5.94
CA VAL A 122 -23.47 -8.95 4.74
C VAL A 122 -23.36 -10.19 3.87
N SER A 123 -22.16 -10.75 3.68
CA SER A 123 -21.97 -12.00 2.94
C SER A 123 -22.69 -13.18 3.59
N VAL A 124 -22.65 -13.31 4.93
CA VAL A 124 -23.38 -14.36 5.66
C VAL A 124 -24.89 -14.12 5.57
N ALA A 125 -25.35 -12.88 5.73
CA ALA A 125 -26.77 -12.53 5.60
C ALA A 125 -27.30 -12.84 4.20
N ILE A 126 -26.55 -12.48 3.14
CA ILE A 126 -26.88 -12.80 1.75
C ILE A 126 -26.89 -14.32 1.54
N LEU A 127 -25.96 -15.07 2.13
CA LEU A 127 -25.89 -16.53 1.98
C LEU A 127 -27.08 -17.23 2.65
N LEU A 128 -27.53 -16.73 3.80
CA LEU A 128 -28.75 -17.19 4.48
C LEU A 128 -30.01 -16.81 3.70
N LEU A 129 -30.07 -15.59 3.15
CA LEU A 129 -31.19 -15.10 2.33
C LEU A 129 -31.27 -15.78 0.95
N ASN A 130 -30.14 -16.18 0.35
CA ASN A 130 -30.08 -17.00 -0.86
C ASN A 130 -30.27 -18.51 -0.57
N GLY A 131 -30.51 -18.90 0.69
CA GLY A 131 -30.82 -20.29 1.07
C GLY A 131 -29.70 -21.31 0.78
N GLY A 132 -28.44 -20.86 0.65
CA GLY A 132 -27.32 -21.75 0.30
C GLY A 132 -27.18 -22.07 -1.19
N HIS A 133 -27.96 -21.46 -2.09
CA HIS A 133 -27.65 -21.51 -3.52
C HIS A 133 -26.58 -20.48 -3.85
N PHE A 134 -25.35 -20.97 -4.00
CA PHE A 134 -24.31 -20.24 -4.71
C PHE A 134 -24.85 -19.85 -6.08
N ALA A 135 -24.93 -18.55 -6.35
CA ALA A 135 -25.21 -18.02 -7.68
C ALA A 135 -23.99 -18.29 -8.58
N GLN A 136 -23.76 -19.56 -8.90
CA GLN A 136 -22.99 -19.95 -10.06
C GLN A 136 -23.97 -19.95 -11.22
N ARG A 137 -23.91 -18.91 -12.04
CA ARG A 137 -24.53 -18.94 -13.36
C ARG A 137 -23.56 -18.31 -14.34
N ASP A 138 -23.19 -19.17 -15.28
CA ASP A 138 -22.35 -19.06 -16.48
C ASP A 138 -22.14 -17.66 -17.09
#